data_AF-A0A397FDR0-F1
#
_entry.id   AF-A0A397FDR0-F1
#
_cell.length_a   1.000
_cell.length_b   1.000
_cell.length_c   1.000
_cell.angle_alpha   90.00
_cell.angle_beta   90.00
_cell.angle_gamma   90.00
#
_symmetry.space_group_name_H-M   'P 1'
#
loop_
_entity.id
_entity.type
_entity.pdbx_description
1 polymer ?
#
loop_
_entity_poly.entity_id
_entity_poly.type
_entity_poly.pdbx_seq_one_letter_code
_entity_poly.pdbx_strand_id
1 'polypeptide(L)'
;MDHLEREASKLRALVENPAGPASLKEAKDILRNLKIALIQLPSLPPTTTESPTAVQERKLARDVLESATIMSVKEEDIPAFERNITQLKVYYNSFGYSYLRALAISMLMLPISSDQLPKSPLHYPLLGTRL
;
A
#
# COMPACT_ATOMS: atom_id res chain seq x y z
N MET A 1 7.34 -16.11 9.26
CA MET A 1 6.48 -15.81 8.09
C MET A 1 5.43 -16.91 7.90
N ASP A 2 5.83 -18.18 7.82
CA ASP A 2 4.96 -19.34 7.55
C ASP A 2 3.72 -19.43 8.44
N HIS A 3 3.83 -19.11 9.74
CA HIS A 3 2.69 -19.10 10.65
C HIS A 3 1.62 -18.08 10.21
N LEU A 4 2.05 -16.86 9.81
CA LEU A 4 1.12 -15.82 9.37
C LEU A 4 0.43 -16.20 8.06
N GLU A 5 1.16 -16.86 7.16
CA GLU A 5 0.59 -17.35 5.90
C GLU A 5 -0.44 -18.46 6.13
N ARG A 6 -0.19 -19.37 7.08
CA ARG A 6 -1.17 -20.40 7.48
C ARG A 6 -2.42 -19.77 8.09
N GLU A 7 -2.26 -18.80 8.97
CA GLU A 7 -3.38 -18.07 9.57
C GLU A 7 -4.16 -17.27 8.51
N ALA A 8 -3.49 -16.65 7.53
CA ALA A 8 -4.15 -15.96 6.42
C ALA A 8 -4.90 -16.94 5.50
N SER A 9 -4.33 -18.12 5.24
CA SER A 9 -5.01 -19.18 4.48
C SER A 9 -6.24 -19.71 5.22
N LYS A 10 -6.13 -19.91 6.54
CA LYS A 10 -7.25 -20.30 7.40
C LYS A 10 -8.34 -19.23 7.43
N LEU A 11 -7.97 -17.97 7.59
CA LEU A 11 -8.90 -16.83 7.53
C LEU A 11 -9.70 -16.85 6.23
N ARG A 12 -9.01 -17.00 5.09
CA ARG A 12 -9.65 -17.04 3.78
C ARG A 12 -10.68 -18.16 3.69
N ALA A 13 -10.33 -19.37 4.13
CA ALA A 13 -11.25 -20.50 4.13
C ALA A 13 -12.51 -20.23 4.98
N LEU A 14 -12.34 -19.63 6.16
CA LEU A 14 -13.45 -19.28 7.04
C LEU A 14 -14.36 -18.19 6.44
N VAL A 15 -13.78 -17.21 5.74
CA VAL A 15 -14.53 -16.12 5.10
C VAL A 15 -15.28 -16.60 3.84
N GLU A 16 -14.67 -17.46 3.03
CA GLU A 16 -15.28 -18.00 1.81
C GLU A 16 -16.47 -18.91 2.15
N ASN A 17 -16.28 -19.87 3.05
CA ASN A 17 -17.30 -20.83 3.46
C ASN A 17 -17.53 -20.83 4.99
N PRO A 18 -18.31 -19.87 5.52
CA PRO A 18 -18.56 -19.79 6.94
C PRO A 18 -19.53 -20.89 7.39
N ALA A 19 -19.06 -21.80 8.24
CA ALA A 19 -19.87 -22.85 8.86
C ALA A 19 -20.88 -22.36 9.94
N GLY A 20 -21.12 -21.04 10.07
CA GLY A 20 -22.05 -20.45 11.03
C GLY A 20 -21.50 -19.20 11.76
N PRO A 21 -22.20 -18.70 12.80
CA PRO A 21 -21.78 -17.49 13.51
C PRO A 21 -20.48 -17.67 14.33
N ALA A 22 -20.19 -18.89 14.78
CA ALA A 22 -18.96 -19.19 15.51
C ALA A 22 -17.71 -19.10 14.63
N SER A 23 -17.78 -19.58 13.38
CA SER A 23 -16.66 -19.48 12.43
C SER A 23 -16.43 -18.04 11.98
N LEU A 24 -17.47 -17.22 11.88
CA LEU A 24 -17.34 -15.79 11.63
C LEU A 24 -16.64 -15.06 12.79
N LYS A 25 -16.97 -15.42 14.04
CA LYS A 25 -16.27 -14.89 15.21
C LYS A 25 -14.79 -15.26 15.19
N GLU A 26 -14.48 -16.53 14.88
CA GLU A 26 -13.09 -16.99 14.74
C GLU A 26 -12.36 -16.25 13.61
N ALA A 27 -13.00 -16.05 12.45
CA ALA A 27 -12.44 -15.27 11.35
C ALA A 27 -12.11 -13.83 11.77
N LYS A 28 -12.99 -13.19 12.55
CA LYS A 28 -12.73 -11.84 13.09
C LYS A 28 -11.54 -11.80 14.03
N ASP A 29 -11.42 -12.79 14.92
CA ASP A 29 -10.31 -12.87 15.87
C ASP A 29 -8.97 -13.10 15.14
N ILE A 30 -8.94 -14.00 14.16
CA ILE A 30 -7.76 -14.23 13.31
C ILE A 30 -7.42 -12.97 12.53
N LEU A 31 -8.41 -12.32 11.89
CA LEU A 31 -8.19 -11.10 11.13
C LEU A 31 -7.61 -9.97 11.99
N ARG A 32 -8.12 -9.81 13.22
CA ARG A 32 -7.58 -8.81 14.17
C ARG A 32 -6.11 -9.08 14.45
N ASN A 33 -5.76 -10.33 14.77
CA ASN A 33 -4.38 -10.70 15.11
C ASN A 33 -3.44 -10.54 13.91
N LEU A 34 -3.90 -10.92 12.71
CA LEU A 34 -3.15 -10.70 11.46
C LEU A 34 -2.94 -9.21 11.19
N LYS A 35 -3.96 -8.36 11.33
CA LYS A 35 -3.82 -6.91 11.16
C LYS A 35 -2.80 -6.30 12.12
N ILE A 36 -2.74 -6.77 13.36
CA ILE A 36 -1.71 -6.35 14.33
C ILE A 36 -0.32 -6.79 13.86
N ALA A 37 -0.17 -8.04 13.39
CA ALA A 37 1.09 -8.55 12.88
C ALA A 37 1.58 -7.78 11.64
N LEU A 38 0.69 -7.36 10.74
CA LEU A 38 1.04 -6.56 9.56
C LEU A 38 1.74 -5.24 9.94
N ILE A 39 1.37 -4.60 11.06
CA ILE A 39 1.99 -3.34 11.50
C ILE A 39 3.50 -3.51 11.77
N GLN A 40 3.94 -4.72 12.11
CA GLN A 40 5.33 -5.03 12.43
C GLN A 40 6.17 -5.37 11.18
N LEU A 41 5.55 -5.50 10.01
CA LEU A 41 6.26 -5.90 8.79
C LEU A 41 6.92 -4.68 8.11
N PRO A 42 8.25 -4.67 7.97
CA PRO A 42 9.00 -3.48 7.57
C PRO A 42 8.74 -3.05 6.13
N SER A 43 8.36 -3.97 5.24
CA SER A 43 8.06 -3.64 3.85
C SER A 43 6.68 -3.00 3.62
N LEU A 44 5.86 -2.94 4.67
CA LEU A 44 4.54 -2.31 4.61
C LEU A 44 4.62 -0.82 5.00
N PRO A 45 3.65 0.01 4.60
CA PRO A 45 3.55 1.38 5.07
C PRO A 45 3.47 1.46 6.61
N PRO A 46 4.12 2.46 7.25
CA PRO A 46 4.76 3.62 6.64
C PRO A 46 6.22 3.41 6.23
N THR A 47 6.88 2.36 6.71
CA THR A 47 8.32 2.20 6.61
C THR A 47 8.78 1.81 5.20
N THR A 48 8.04 0.92 4.53
CA THR A 48 8.30 0.50 3.12
C THR A 48 9.75 0.07 2.86
N THR A 49 10.41 -0.52 3.86
CA THR A 49 11.79 -0.99 3.75
C THR A 49 11.87 -2.27 2.92
N GLU A 50 12.71 -2.26 1.88
CA GLU A 50 12.97 -3.46 1.09
C GLU A 50 13.81 -4.46 1.88
N SER A 51 13.49 -5.75 1.72
CA SER A 51 14.14 -6.88 2.35
C SER A 51 13.96 -8.13 1.46
N PRO A 52 14.71 -9.22 1.68
CA PRO A 52 14.50 -10.47 0.94
C PRO A 52 13.07 -11.01 1.05
N THR A 53 12.36 -10.68 2.14
CA THR A 53 10.99 -11.11 2.41
C THR A 53 9.94 -10.07 2.01
N ALA A 54 10.32 -8.89 1.53
CA ALA A 54 9.40 -7.77 1.26
C ALA A 54 8.29 -8.12 0.26
N VAL A 55 8.59 -8.94 -0.75
CA VAL A 55 7.57 -9.43 -1.70
C VAL A 55 6.56 -10.34 -1.00
N GLN A 56 7.02 -11.22 -0.11
CA GLN A 56 6.17 -12.14 0.64
C GLN A 56 5.32 -11.39 1.66
N GLU A 57 5.90 -10.42 2.37
CA GLU A 57 5.20 -9.55 3.31
C GLU A 57 4.10 -8.73 2.64
N ARG A 58 4.38 -8.10 1.50
CA ARG A 58 3.37 -7.38 0.70
C ARG A 58 2.28 -8.30 0.17
N LYS A 59 2.64 -9.51 -0.25
CA LYS A 59 1.68 -10.54 -0.67
C LYS A 59 0.76 -10.93 0.49
N LEU A 60 1.32 -11.20 1.67
CA LEU A 60 0.54 -11.52 2.87
C LEU A 60 -0.42 -10.38 3.23
N ALA A 61 0.06 -9.12 3.21
CA ALA A 61 -0.78 -7.96 3.46
C ALA A 61 -1.97 -7.89 2.50
N ARG A 62 -1.74 -8.15 1.22
CA ARG A 62 -2.78 -8.23 0.20
C ARG A 62 -3.80 -9.32 0.52
N ASP A 63 -3.34 -10.56 0.75
CA ASP A 63 -4.22 -11.71 0.99
C ASP A 63 -5.11 -11.51 2.24
N VAL A 64 -4.56 -10.88 3.29
CA VAL A 64 -5.30 -10.52 4.52
C VAL A 64 -6.33 -9.42 4.25
N LEU A 65 -5.97 -8.37 3.50
CA LEU A 65 -6.88 -7.26 3.18
C LEU A 65 -7.98 -7.65 2.19
N GLU A 66 -7.71 -8.59 1.27
CA GLU A 66 -8.73 -9.20 0.42
C GLU A 66 -9.76 -9.94 1.27
N SER A 67 -9.30 -10.78 2.20
CA SER A 67 -10.19 -11.51 3.12
C SER A 67 -11.02 -10.55 3.99
N ALA A 68 -10.40 -9.47 4.48
CA ALA A 68 -11.11 -8.42 5.22
C ALA A 68 -12.20 -7.75 4.37
N THR A 69 -11.91 -7.49 3.10
CA THR A 69 -12.85 -6.87 2.15
C THR A 69 -14.04 -7.78 1.89
N ILE A 70 -13.81 -9.06 1.59
CA ILE A 70 -14.87 -10.05 1.36
C ILE A 70 -15.75 -10.16 2.61
N MET A 71 -15.14 -10.19 3.80
CA MET A 71 -15.87 -10.24 5.06
C MET A 71 -16.75 -9.00 5.25
N SER A 72 -16.24 -7.79 5.01
CA SER A 72 -17.05 -6.56 5.11
C SER A 72 -18.24 -6.53 4.14
N VAL A 73 -18.11 -7.11 2.94
CA VAL A 73 -19.24 -7.24 2.00
C VAL A 73 -20.29 -8.20 2.55
N LYS A 74 -19.87 -9.34 3.10
CA LYS A 74 -20.78 -10.33 3.70
C LYS A 74 -21.52 -9.81 4.93
N GLU A 75 -20.93 -8.84 5.63
CA GLU A 75 -21.51 -8.18 6.80
C GLU A 75 -22.27 -6.90 6.46
N GLU A 76 -22.32 -6.51 5.18
CA GLU A 76 -22.92 -5.27 4.71
C GLU A 76 -22.33 -4.00 5.40
N ASP A 77 -21.09 -4.09 5.88
CA ASP A 77 -20.36 -2.98 6.51
C ASP A 77 -19.64 -2.15 5.43
N ILE A 78 -20.41 -1.24 4.81
CA ILE A 78 -19.91 -0.33 3.77
C ILE A 78 -18.67 0.46 4.24
N PRO A 79 -18.67 1.09 5.44
CA PRO A 79 -17.49 1.77 5.93
C PRO A 79 -16.25 0.87 6.04
N ALA A 80 -16.39 -0.37 6.51
CA ALA A 80 -15.27 -1.30 6.58
C ALA A 80 -14.79 -1.71 5.18
N PHE A 81 -15.70 -1.93 4.25
CA PHE A 81 -15.39 -2.24 2.87
C PHE A 81 -14.55 -1.13 2.22
N GLU A 82 -14.98 0.13 2.32
CA GLU A 82 -14.25 1.27 1.75
C GLU A 82 -12.85 1.41 2.33
N ARG A 83 -12.72 1.25 3.65
CA ARG A 83 -11.41 1.27 4.34
C ARG A 83 -10.50 0.15 3.84
N ASN A 84 -11.01 -1.08 3.78
CA ASN A 84 -10.23 -2.25 3.37
C ASN A 84 -9.78 -2.13 1.90
N ILE A 85 -10.68 -1.73 0.99
CA ILE A 85 -10.34 -1.51 -0.43
C ILE A 85 -9.31 -0.40 -0.61
N THR A 86 -9.43 0.71 0.14
CA THR A 86 -8.47 1.82 0.04
C THR A 86 -7.06 1.37 0.42
N GLN A 87 -6.92 0.55 1.47
CA GLN A 87 -5.64 -0.03 1.87
C GLN A 87 -5.14 -1.04 0.83
N LEU A 88 -6.03 -1.86 0.27
CA LEU A 88 -5.71 -2.91 -0.70
C LEU A 88 -5.14 -2.35 -2.02
N LYS A 89 -5.62 -1.18 -2.47
CA LYS A 89 -5.17 -0.53 -3.72
C LYS A 89 -3.65 -0.30 -3.76
N VAL A 90 -3.01 -0.04 -2.62
CA VAL A 90 -1.56 0.16 -2.54
C VAL A 90 -0.80 -1.08 -3.02
N TYR A 91 -1.31 -2.28 -2.72
CA TYR A 91 -0.66 -3.54 -3.03
C TYR A 91 -0.92 -4.06 -4.44
N TYR A 92 -1.97 -3.59 -5.12
CA TYR A 92 -2.19 -3.88 -6.55
C TYR A 92 -1.40 -2.94 -7.47
N ASN A 93 -1.27 -1.67 -7.09
CA ASN A 93 -0.60 -0.67 -7.92
C ASN A 93 0.94 -0.77 -7.88
N SER A 94 1.51 -1.36 -6.82
CA SER A 94 2.96 -1.42 -6.65
C SER A 94 3.69 -2.35 -7.64
N PHE A 95 3.01 -3.27 -8.32
CA PHE A 95 3.60 -4.16 -9.32
C PHE A 95 3.66 -3.56 -10.74
N GLY A 96 2.90 -2.47 -11.03
CA GLY A 96 2.79 -1.90 -12.38
C GLY A 96 3.65 -0.65 -12.64
N TYR A 97 3.95 0.14 -11.61
CA TYR A 97 4.63 1.43 -11.79
C TYR A 97 6.13 1.41 -11.51
N SER A 98 6.74 0.28 -11.13
CA SER A 98 8.18 0.21 -10.87
C SER A 98 9.00 0.53 -12.12
N TYR A 99 8.61 0.00 -13.28
CA TYR A 99 9.26 0.30 -14.57
C TYR A 99 8.98 1.72 -15.06
N LEU A 100 7.76 2.24 -14.88
CA LEU A 100 7.37 3.56 -15.35
C LEU A 100 7.90 4.69 -14.47
N ARG A 101 8.03 4.49 -13.15
CA ARG A 101 8.69 5.46 -12.25
C ARG A 101 10.19 5.52 -12.48
N ALA A 102 10.85 4.37 -12.69
CA ALA A 102 12.27 4.34 -13.02
C ALA A 102 12.54 5.09 -14.35
N LEU A 103 11.71 4.88 -15.37
CA LEU A 103 11.79 5.63 -16.63
C LEU A 103 11.46 7.12 -16.46
N ALA A 104 10.39 7.48 -15.73
CA ALA A 104 10.00 8.87 -15.51
C ALA A 104 11.07 9.69 -14.76
N ILE A 105 11.75 9.08 -13.78
CA ILE A 105 12.87 9.73 -13.08
C ILE A 105 14.06 9.92 -14.01
N SER A 106 14.36 8.94 -14.88
CA SER A 106 15.42 9.09 -15.89
C SER A 106 15.12 10.19 -16.92
N MET A 107 13.85 10.40 -17.27
CA MET A 107 13.41 11.41 -18.23
C MET A 107 13.39 12.83 -17.63
N LEU A 108 13.15 12.96 -16.31
CA LEU A 108 13.14 14.23 -15.58
C LEU A 108 14.53 14.74 -15.16
N MET A 109 15.58 13.91 -15.28
CA MET A 109 16.97 14.26 -14.92
C MET A 109 17.84 14.67 -16.11
N LEU A 110 17.25 14.87 -17.30
CA LEU A 110 17.98 15.48 -18.40
C LEU A 110 18.33 16.94 -18.01
N PRO A 111 19.62 17.33 -18.02
CA PRO A 111 19.99 18.70 -17.71
C PRO A 111 19.37 19.61 -18.76
N ILE A 112 18.44 20.46 -18.34
CA ILE A 112 17.95 21.55 -19.18
C ILE A 112 19.15 22.49 -19.36
N SER A 113 19.78 22.46 -20.54
CA SER A 113 20.83 23.42 -20.88
C SER A 113 20.28 24.83 -20.69
N SER A 114 21.00 25.64 -19.91
CA SER A 114 20.63 27.01 -19.55
C SER A 114 20.33 27.90 -20.75
N ASP A 115 20.87 27.55 -21.93
CA ASP A 115 20.69 28.26 -23.19
C ASP A 115 19.28 28.14 -23.79
N GLN A 116 18.43 27.26 -23.26
CA GLN A 116 17.06 27.01 -23.76
C GLN A 116 15.97 27.64 -22.87
N LEU A 117 16.32 28.32 -21.78
CA LEU A 117 15.34 28.97 -20.91
C LEU A 117 14.92 30.33 -21.49
N PRO A 118 13.61 30.59 -21.64
CA PRO A 118 13.14 31.91 -22.04
C PRO A 118 13.55 32.93 -20.96
N LYS A 119 14.03 34.10 -21.41
CA LYS A 119 14.40 35.20 -20.49
C LYS A 119 13.19 35.52 -19.61
N SER A 120 13.40 35.56 -18.29
CA SER A 120 12.34 35.88 -17.32
C SER A 120 11.69 37.23 -17.70
N PRO A 121 10.36 37.30 -17.82
CA PRO A 121 9.65 38.54 -18.08
C PRO A 121 9.65 39.50 -16.87
N LEU A 122 10.06 39.02 -15.69
CA LEU A 122 10.19 39.83 -14.49
C LEU A 122 11.65 40.22 -14.28
N HIS A 123 12.04 41.32 -14.93
CA HIS A 123 13.29 42.02 -14.64
C HIS A 123 13.03 42.95 -13.46
N TYR A 124 13.08 42.45 -12.22
CA TYR A 124 13.04 43.32 -11.04
C TYR A 124 14.40 44.03 -10.92
N PRO A 125 14.48 45.37 -11.06
CA PRO A 125 15.68 46.08 -10.69
C PRO A 125 15.85 45.92 -9.17
N LEU A 126 16.97 45.33 -8.74
CA LEU A 126 17.34 45.27 -7.33
C LEU A 126 17.65 46.70 -6.85
N LEU A 127 16.60 47.42 -6.43
CA LEU A 127 16.71 48.69 -5.74
C LEU A 127 17.15 48.41 -4.30
N GLY A 128 18.46 48.45 -4.08
CA GLY A 128 19.05 48.62 -2.77
C GLY A 128 19.86 47.44 -2.26
N THR A 129 21.16 47.48 -2.53
CA THR A 129 22.15 47.26 -1.46
C THR A 129 23.11 48.44 -1.48
N ARG A 130 22.76 49.49 -0.71
CA ARG A 130 23.76 50.41 -0.19
C ARG A 130 24.47 49.68 0.96
N LEU A 131 25.62 49.10 0.65
CA LEU A 131 26.72 48.89 1.59
C LEU A 131 27.94 49.58 1.00
#